data_AF-A0A382W2D4-F1
#
_entry.id   AF-A0A382W2D4-F1
#
_cell.length_a   1.000
_cell.length_b   1.000
_cell.length_c   1.000
_cell.angle_alpha   90.00
_cell.angle_beta   90.00
_cell.angle_gamma   90.00
#
_symmetry.space_group_name_H-M   'P 1'
#
loop_
_entity.id
_entity.type
_entity.pdbx_description
1 polymer ?
#
loop_
_entity_poly.entity_id
_entity_poly.type
_entity_poly.pdbx_seq_one_letter_code
_entity_poly.pdbx_strand_id
1 'polypeptide(L)'
;TALIRQLGSSDKISLTSFDDEVTPVILPGPYSSDNTAESLIAGIQSGGCTNLSGGYQQGTQYAGQGISDDSVSRILLLTDGLANRGIVDPNGIAELVRGALRKGISTTTIGVGLDYNEHLLGLMAENGSGSTYFIENPDDAPGIFNEELGYLFDLAAQNVKVRFSPSIDGISLKQLNTYRVENDGSFSLGDAYGGQEKTLLLELSMPEVKDTGKLNIGTLTVSWDDTSGEKMSHETRDIEISINVVSESEFARVVPDVDVTLQAAFLTISRAKNESIQLA
;
A
#
# COMPACT_ATOMS: atom_id res chain seq x y z
N THR A 1 -10.61 -20.90 3.03
CA THR A 1 -11.77 -20.55 2.17
C THR A 1 -12.55 -19.33 2.64
N ALA A 2 -12.26 -18.75 3.81
CA ALA A 2 -12.97 -17.56 4.34
C ALA A 2 -13.00 -16.36 3.37
N LEU A 3 -11.91 -16.14 2.62
CA LEU A 3 -11.81 -15.10 1.59
C LEU A 3 -12.86 -15.28 0.48
N ILE A 4 -12.87 -16.44 -0.18
CA ILE A 4 -13.67 -16.65 -1.39
C ILE A 4 -15.18 -16.64 -1.14
N ARG A 5 -15.60 -16.90 0.11
CA ARG A 5 -17.02 -16.87 0.52
C ARG A 5 -17.58 -15.45 0.64
N GLN A 6 -16.72 -14.43 0.63
CA GLN A 6 -17.13 -13.03 0.69
C GLN A 6 -17.34 -12.43 -0.71
N LEU A 7 -16.97 -13.15 -1.77
CA LEU A 7 -17.13 -12.68 -3.14
C LEU A 7 -18.60 -12.73 -3.57
N GLY A 8 -19.04 -11.66 -4.23
CA GLY A 8 -20.34 -11.58 -4.89
C GLY A 8 -20.37 -12.32 -6.22
N SER A 9 -21.57 -12.50 -6.79
CA SER A 9 -21.76 -13.19 -8.07
C SER A 9 -21.20 -12.44 -9.29
N SER A 10 -20.89 -11.14 -9.14
CA SER A 10 -20.24 -10.31 -10.15
C SER A 10 -18.72 -10.35 -10.10
N ASP A 11 -18.15 -10.85 -8.99
CA ASP A 11 -16.71 -10.83 -8.77
C ASP A 11 -16.03 -11.92 -9.60
N LYS A 12 -14.81 -11.63 -10.03
CA LYS A 12 -13.98 -12.58 -10.75
C LYS A 12 -12.85 -13.04 -9.85
N ILE A 13 -12.57 -14.34 -9.85
CA ILE A 13 -11.47 -14.92 -9.11
C ILE A 13 -10.57 -15.74 -10.04
N SER A 14 -9.30 -15.72 -9.74
CA SER A 14 -8.34 -16.71 -10.18
C SER A 14 -7.48 -17.11 -8.98
N LEU A 15 -6.92 -18.31 -9.02
CA LEU A 15 -6.04 -18.79 -7.97
C LEU A 15 -4.87 -19.51 -8.60
N THR A 16 -3.68 -19.12 -8.18
CA THR A 16 -2.42 -19.75 -8.56
C THR A 16 -1.74 -20.18 -7.27
N SER A 17 -1.45 -21.48 -7.15
CA SER A 17 -0.51 -21.95 -6.14
C SER A 17 0.89 -21.95 -6.73
N PHE A 18 1.90 -21.76 -5.88
CA PHE A 18 3.28 -21.85 -6.32
C PHE A 18 4.13 -22.51 -5.25
N ASP A 19 5.09 -23.28 -5.72
CA ASP A 19 6.16 -23.90 -4.97
C ASP A 19 7.44 -23.85 -5.84
N ASP A 20 8.04 -24.99 -6.16
CA ASP A 20 8.94 -25.20 -7.29
C ASP A 20 8.35 -24.77 -8.64
N GLU A 21 7.07 -25.06 -8.83
CA GLU A 21 6.31 -24.79 -10.05
C GLU A 21 5.23 -23.74 -9.78
N VAL A 22 4.65 -23.24 -10.86
CA VAL A 22 3.51 -22.32 -10.79
C VAL A 22 2.33 -23.06 -11.36
N THR A 23 1.33 -23.32 -10.52
CA THR A 23 0.17 -24.13 -10.88
C THR A 23 -1.10 -23.27 -10.84
N PRO A 24 -1.75 -23.04 -11.99
CA PRO A 24 -3.11 -22.52 -12.02
C PRO A 24 -4.07 -23.50 -11.35
N VAL A 25 -4.70 -23.06 -10.25
CA VAL A 25 -5.69 -23.84 -9.52
C VAL A 25 -7.11 -23.45 -9.95
N ILE A 26 -7.35 -22.16 -10.12
CA ILE A 26 -8.61 -21.60 -10.62
C ILE A 26 -8.28 -20.63 -11.75
N LEU A 27 -8.83 -20.89 -12.95
CA LEU A 27 -8.68 -19.99 -14.09
C LEU A 27 -9.52 -18.72 -13.91
N PRO A 28 -9.14 -17.58 -14.51
CA PRO A 28 -9.89 -16.33 -14.40
C PRO A 28 -11.33 -16.48 -14.87
N GLY A 29 -12.27 -16.19 -13.98
CA GLY A 29 -13.70 -16.28 -14.29
C GLY A 29 -14.58 -15.77 -13.16
N PRO A 30 -15.89 -15.64 -13.40
CA PRO A 30 -16.84 -15.26 -12.36
C PRO A 30 -16.82 -16.28 -11.23
N TYR A 31 -16.92 -15.80 -9.99
CA TYR A 31 -17.07 -16.65 -8.83
C TYR A 31 -18.41 -17.39 -8.85
N SER A 32 -18.38 -18.70 -8.59
CA SER A 32 -19.55 -19.55 -8.41
C SER A 32 -19.58 -20.10 -6.99
N SER A 33 -20.75 -20.06 -6.35
CA SER A 33 -20.97 -20.59 -5.00
C SER A 33 -21.21 -22.11 -4.97
N ASP A 34 -20.96 -22.82 -6.07
CA ASP A 34 -21.20 -24.27 -6.24
C ASP A 34 -20.16 -25.19 -5.57
N ASN A 35 -19.43 -24.69 -4.56
CA ASN A 35 -18.36 -25.37 -3.82
C ASN A 35 -17.15 -25.83 -4.67
N THR A 36 -17.11 -25.57 -5.99
CA THR A 36 -16.00 -25.98 -6.87
C THR A 36 -14.68 -25.34 -6.42
N ALA A 37 -14.68 -24.02 -6.19
CA ALA A 37 -13.50 -23.29 -5.75
C ALA A 37 -13.00 -23.77 -4.37
N GLU A 38 -13.90 -24.08 -3.44
CA GLU A 38 -13.54 -24.61 -2.12
C GLU A 38 -12.87 -25.98 -2.22
N SER A 39 -13.39 -26.85 -3.09
CA SER A 39 -12.83 -28.18 -3.33
C SER A 39 -11.44 -28.11 -3.94
N LEU A 40 -11.22 -27.19 -4.89
CA LEU A 40 -9.91 -26.95 -5.50
C LEU A 40 -8.89 -26.41 -4.48
N ILE A 41 -9.30 -25.48 -3.62
CA ILE A 41 -8.45 -24.95 -2.54
C ILE A 41 -8.08 -26.04 -1.54
N ALA A 42 -9.01 -26.90 -1.16
CA ALA A 42 -8.76 -28.01 -0.23
C ALA A 42 -7.77 -29.05 -0.79
N GLY A 43 -7.60 -29.10 -2.11
CA GLY A 43 -6.64 -29.98 -2.79
C GLY A 43 -5.22 -29.42 -2.86
N ILE A 44 -4.97 -28.17 -2.46
CA ILE A 44 -3.63 -27.57 -2.49
C ILE A 44 -2.76 -28.25 -1.44
N GLN A 45 -1.55 -28.64 -1.83
CA GLN A 45 -0.55 -29.26 -0.96
C GLN A 45 0.68 -28.39 -0.87
N SER A 46 1.37 -28.44 0.27
CA SER A 46 2.68 -27.81 0.43
C SER A 46 3.70 -28.55 -0.45
N GLY A 47 4.42 -27.79 -1.26
CA GLY A 47 5.50 -28.29 -2.11
C GLY A 47 6.89 -27.98 -1.56
N GLY A 48 7.87 -27.96 -2.47
CA GLY A 48 9.27 -27.69 -2.16
C GLY A 48 9.60 -26.19 -2.07
N CYS A 49 10.30 -25.67 -3.07
CA CYS A 49 10.82 -24.30 -3.10
C CYS A 49 9.72 -23.22 -3.15
N THR A 50 10.11 -21.94 -3.25
CA THR A 50 9.22 -20.79 -3.30
C THR A 50 9.52 -19.94 -4.55
N ASN A 51 8.86 -20.24 -5.66
CA ASN A 51 8.89 -19.46 -6.90
C ASN A 51 7.88 -18.29 -6.86
N LEU A 52 8.10 -17.37 -5.91
CA LEU A 52 7.22 -16.22 -5.68
C LEU A 52 7.07 -15.37 -6.95
N SER A 53 8.17 -15.08 -7.65
CA SER A 53 8.15 -14.25 -8.85
C SER A 53 7.29 -14.85 -9.97
N GLY A 54 7.37 -16.17 -10.20
CA GLY A 54 6.54 -16.85 -11.17
C GLY A 54 5.06 -16.87 -10.78
N GLY A 55 4.77 -17.16 -9.51
CA GLY A 55 3.40 -17.12 -8.97
C GLY A 55 2.78 -15.73 -9.13
N TYR A 56 3.53 -14.68 -8.78
CA TYR A 56 3.11 -13.29 -8.90
C TYR A 56 2.88 -12.87 -10.36
N GLN A 57 3.76 -13.26 -11.29
CA GLN A 57 3.58 -12.99 -12.72
C GLN A 57 2.32 -13.66 -13.28
N GLN A 58 2.06 -14.92 -12.91
CA GLN A 58 0.86 -15.64 -13.33
C GLN A 58 -0.41 -14.99 -12.78
N GLY A 59 -0.40 -14.60 -11.49
CA GLY A 59 -1.48 -13.84 -10.87
C GLY A 59 -1.72 -12.49 -11.57
N THR A 60 -0.66 -11.77 -11.92
CA THR A 60 -0.74 -10.51 -12.67
C THR A 60 -1.32 -10.70 -14.07
N GLN A 61 -0.93 -11.77 -14.77
CA GLN A 61 -1.50 -12.10 -16.08
C GLN A 61 -3.00 -12.39 -15.99
N TYR A 62 -3.43 -13.08 -14.93
CA TYR A 62 -4.82 -13.43 -14.69
C TYR A 62 -5.68 -12.24 -14.29
N ALA A 63 -5.20 -11.43 -13.34
CA ALA A 63 -5.84 -10.17 -12.97
C ALA A 63 -5.99 -9.26 -14.20
N GLY A 64 -4.97 -9.20 -15.06
CA GLY A 64 -4.99 -8.41 -16.30
C GLY A 64 -6.08 -8.80 -17.31
N GLN A 65 -6.61 -10.02 -17.27
CA GLN A 65 -7.74 -10.45 -18.12
C GLN A 65 -9.09 -9.96 -17.60
N GLY A 66 -9.15 -9.60 -16.32
CA GLY A 66 -10.36 -9.15 -15.63
C GLY A 66 -10.60 -7.65 -15.67
N ILE A 67 -9.58 -6.85 -16.01
CA ILE A 67 -9.60 -5.39 -15.94
C ILE A 67 -10.66 -4.80 -16.88
N SER A 68 -11.47 -3.92 -16.29
CA SER A 68 -12.37 -2.99 -16.95
C SER A 68 -12.42 -1.68 -16.16
N ASP A 69 -12.96 -0.62 -16.78
CA ASP A 69 -13.07 0.70 -16.16
C ASP A 69 -13.87 0.68 -14.83
N ASP A 70 -14.82 -0.24 -14.69
CA ASP A 70 -15.67 -0.41 -13.50
C ASP A 70 -15.17 -1.51 -12.54
N SER A 71 -13.90 -1.94 -12.63
CA SER A 71 -13.38 -3.03 -11.80
C SER A 71 -12.16 -2.63 -10.97
N VAL A 72 -12.13 -3.07 -9.71
CA VAL A 72 -10.91 -3.04 -8.91
C VAL A 72 -10.15 -4.36 -9.11
N SER A 73 -8.91 -4.27 -9.60
CA SER A 73 -8.04 -5.43 -9.76
C SER A 73 -6.98 -5.48 -8.68
N ARG A 74 -6.93 -6.59 -7.95
CA ARG A 74 -6.00 -6.78 -6.82
C ARG A 74 -5.42 -8.19 -6.79
N ILE A 75 -4.15 -8.27 -6.41
CA ILE A 75 -3.47 -9.51 -6.05
C ILE A 75 -3.34 -9.56 -4.53
N LEU A 76 -3.82 -10.65 -3.93
CA LEU A 76 -3.51 -11.02 -2.55
C LEU A 76 -2.42 -12.09 -2.57
N LEU A 77 -1.22 -11.72 -2.16
CA LEU A 77 -0.06 -12.63 -2.14
C LEU A 77 0.14 -13.20 -0.74
N LEU A 78 -0.10 -14.50 -0.59
CA LEU A 78 0.11 -15.22 0.67
C LEU A 78 1.42 -16.02 0.57
N THR A 79 2.38 -15.75 1.45
CA THR A 79 3.70 -16.39 1.38
C THR A 79 4.50 -16.16 2.67
N ASP A 80 5.49 -17.01 2.93
CA ASP A 80 6.58 -16.74 3.86
C ASP A 80 7.68 -15.84 3.23
N GLY A 81 7.55 -15.41 1.97
CA GLY A 81 8.48 -14.47 1.35
C GLY A 81 9.91 -15.01 1.15
N LEU A 82 10.14 -16.31 1.36
CA LEU A 82 11.43 -16.96 1.17
C LEU A 82 11.69 -17.29 -0.30
N ALA A 83 11.58 -16.27 -1.18
CA ALA A 83 11.78 -16.41 -2.61
C ALA A 83 13.17 -17.00 -2.91
N ASN A 84 13.20 -18.24 -3.39
CA ASN A 84 14.44 -18.99 -3.62
C ASN A 84 14.50 -19.60 -5.05
N ARG A 85 13.48 -19.36 -5.87
CA ARG A 85 13.41 -19.76 -7.28
C ARG A 85 12.84 -18.64 -8.16
N GLY A 86 13.32 -18.55 -9.40
CA GLY A 86 12.97 -17.48 -10.33
C GLY A 86 13.76 -16.20 -10.06
N ILE A 87 13.09 -15.05 -10.09
CA ILE A 87 13.66 -13.78 -9.62
C ILE A 87 13.59 -13.79 -8.08
N VAL A 88 14.76 -13.76 -7.45
CA VAL A 88 14.90 -13.75 -5.97
C VAL A 88 15.36 -12.40 -5.43
N ASP A 89 15.87 -11.53 -6.30
CA ASP A 89 16.29 -10.18 -5.93
C ASP A 89 15.05 -9.32 -5.59
N PRO A 90 14.98 -8.72 -4.38
CA PRO A 90 13.86 -7.90 -3.97
C PRO A 90 13.56 -6.73 -4.91
N ASN A 91 14.59 -6.10 -5.50
CA ASN A 91 14.39 -4.98 -6.42
C ASN A 91 13.78 -5.45 -7.75
N GLY A 92 14.25 -6.58 -8.28
CA GLY A 92 13.66 -7.24 -9.45
C GLY A 92 12.19 -7.62 -9.24
N ILE A 93 11.84 -8.11 -8.04
CA ILE A 93 10.44 -8.41 -7.68
C ILE A 93 9.64 -7.10 -7.56
N ALA A 94 10.17 -6.06 -6.94
CA ALA A 94 9.51 -4.75 -6.83
C ALA A 94 9.25 -4.10 -8.20
N GLU A 95 10.10 -4.32 -9.20
CA GLU A 95 9.83 -3.91 -10.59
C GLU A 95 8.65 -4.64 -11.22
N LEU A 96 8.47 -5.95 -10.94
CA LEU A 96 7.29 -6.69 -11.37
C LEU A 96 6.03 -6.08 -10.77
N VAL A 97 6.06 -5.75 -9.47
CA VAL A 97 4.92 -5.15 -8.78
C VAL A 97 4.60 -3.75 -9.31
N ARG A 98 5.61 -2.90 -9.52
CA ARG A 98 5.41 -1.60 -10.20
C ARG A 98 4.83 -1.77 -11.61
N GLY A 99 5.24 -2.82 -12.31
CA GLY A 99 4.68 -3.19 -13.61
C GLY A 99 3.19 -3.56 -13.55
N ALA A 100 2.77 -4.28 -12.50
CA ALA A 100 1.36 -4.60 -12.26
C ALA A 100 0.55 -3.37 -11.87
N LEU A 101 1.08 -2.52 -10.98
CA LEU A 101 0.42 -1.28 -10.56
C LEU A 101 0.22 -0.31 -11.73
N ARG A 102 1.20 -0.18 -12.64
CA ARG A 102 1.05 0.60 -13.88
C ARG A 102 -0.07 0.11 -14.79
N LYS A 103 -0.51 -1.14 -14.63
CA LYS A 103 -1.66 -1.73 -15.34
C LYS A 103 -2.96 -1.63 -14.53
N GLY A 104 -2.97 -0.95 -13.39
CA GLY A 104 -4.14 -0.85 -12.51
C GLY A 104 -4.35 -2.06 -11.61
N ILE A 105 -3.32 -2.88 -11.38
CA ILE A 105 -3.39 -4.06 -10.49
C ILE A 105 -2.64 -3.74 -9.20
N SER A 106 -3.39 -3.54 -8.12
CA SER A 106 -2.83 -3.34 -6.77
C SER A 106 -2.35 -4.65 -6.16
N THR A 107 -1.44 -4.60 -5.19
CA THR A 107 -0.90 -5.79 -4.51
C THR A 107 -0.85 -5.62 -3.02
N THR A 108 -1.53 -6.52 -2.32
CA THR A 108 -1.42 -6.71 -0.87
C THR A 108 -0.62 -7.97 -0.60
N THR A 109 0.28 -7.90 0.37
CA THR A 109 1.09 -9.03 0.82
C THR A 109 0.63 -9.51 2.20
N ILE A 110 0.61 -10.82 2.39
CA ILE A 110 0.19 -11.48 3.62
C ILE A 110 1.28 -12.48 3.98
N GLY A 111 2.09 -12.13 4.98
CA GLY A 111 3.07 -13.02 5.58
C GLY A 111 2.37 -14.15 6.32
N VAL A 112 2.84 -15.38 6.19
CA VAL A 112 2.30 -16.54 6.93
C VAL A 112 3.42 -17.23 7.71
N GLY A 113 3.22 -17.38 9.02
CA GLY A 113 4.19 -18.02 9.91
C GLY A 113 5.37 -17.13 10.29
N LEU A 114 6.10 -17.50 11.34
CA LEU A 114 7.04 -16.60 12.03
C LEU A 114 8.29 -16.19 11.24
N ASP A 115 8.67 -16.95 10.21
CA ASP A 115 9.95 -16.79 9.51
C ASP A 115 9.82 -16.10 8.15
N TYR A 116 8.82 -15.22 8.00
CA TYR A 116 8.57 -14.59 6.71
C TYR A 116 9.52 -13.43 6.39
N ASN A 117 9.78 -13.19 5.11
CA ASN A 117 10.62 -12.07 4.66
C ASN A 117 9.83 -10.74 4.67
N GLU A 118 9.72 -10.13 5.85
CA GLU A 118 9.08 -8.82 6.08
C GLU A 118 9.55 -7.74 5.10
N HIS A 119 10.86 -7.71 4.83
CA HIS A 119 11.44 -6.69 3.96
C HIS A 119 10.93 -6.81 2.53
N LEU A 120 10.94 -8.03 1.97
CA LEU A 120 10.43 -8.27 0.63
C LEU A 120 8.94 -7.97 0.55
N LEU A 121 8.14 -8.45 1.50
CA LEU A 121 6.69 -8.26 1.48
C LEU A 121 6.28 -6.80 1.65
N GLY A 122 6.95 -6.05 2.52
CA GLY A 122 6.74 -4.61 2.67
C GLY A 122 7.11 -3.84 1.41
N LEU A 123 8.26 -4.17 0.80
CA LEU A 123 8.68 -3.54 -0.46
C LEU A 123 7.68 -3.80 -1.59
N MET A 124 7.14 -5.02 -1.69
CA MET A 124 6.10 -5.37 -2.66
C MET A 124 4.81 -4.59 -2.41
N ALA A 125 4.30 -4.56 -1.18
CA ALA A 125 3.05 -3.83 -0.87
C ALA A 125 3.18 -2.33 -1.17
N GLU A 126 4.29 -1.70 -0.78
CA GLU A 126 4.56 -0.29 -1.05
C GLU A 126 4.59 0.00 -2.55
N ASN A 127 5.31 -0.83 -3.32
CA ASN A 127 5.39 -0.68 -4.78
C ASN A 127 4.10 -1.08 -5.51
N GLY A 128 3.19 -1.78 -4.83
CA GLY A 128 1.91 -2.25 -5.34
C GLY A 128 0.71 -1.43 -4.87
N SER A 129 0.94 -0.35 -4.11
CA SER A 129 -0.11 0.49 -3.52
C SER A 129 -1.14 -0.33 -2.69
N GLY A 130 -0.68 -1.35 -1.98
CA GLY A 130 -1.51 -2.17 -1.09
C GLY A 130 -0.94 -2.26 0.32
N SER A 131 -1.53 -3.15 1.12
CA SER A 131 -1.19 -3.32 2.53
C SER A 131 -0.25 -4.51 2.75
N THR A 132 0.42 -4.54 3.89
CA THR A 132 1.15 -5.73 4.37
C THR A 132 0.47 -6.22 5.64
N TYR A 133 0.07 -7.49 5.66
CA TYR A 133 -0.47 -8.15 6.85
C TYR A 133 0.37 -9.35 7.25
N PHE A 134 0.13 -9.84 8.45
CA PHE A 134 0.81 -11.00 8.98
C PHE A 134 -0.15 -11.95 9.71
N ILE A 135 -0.09 -13.24 9.37
CA ILE A 135 -0.85 -14.31 10.00
C ILE A 135 0.12 -15.15 10.85
N GLU A 136 0.14 -14.88 12.16
CA GLU A 136 0.85 -15.71 13.14
C GLU A 136 0.11 -17.03 13.38
N ASN A 137 -1.19 -16.93 13.67
CA ASN A 137 -2.06 -18.06 13.88
C ASN A 137 -3.07 -18.14 12.72
N PRO A 138 -3.27 -19.33 12.11
CA PRO A 138 -4.33 -19.53 11.11
C PRO A 138 -5.72 -19.01 11.51
N ASP A 139 -6.02 -18.96 12.81
CA ASP A 139 -7.28 -18.41 13.34
C ASP A 139 -7.44 -16.90 13.10
N ASP A 140 -6.35 -16.15 12.86
CA ASP A 140 -6.35 -14.70 12.59
C ASP A 140 -6.67 -14.39 11.12
N ALA A 141 -6.47 -15.37 10.23
CA ALA A 141 -6.61 -15.20 8.79
C ALA A 141 -7.98 -14.65 8.35
N PRO A 142 -9.13 -15.12 8.89
CA PRO A 142 -10.43 -14.55 8.54
C PRO A 142 -10.57 -13.06 8.87
N GLY A 143 -10.00 -12.59 9.99
CA GLY A 143 -10.04 -11.19 10.39
C GLY A 143 -9.26 -10.31 9.40
N ILE A 144 -8.05 -10.73 9.05
CA ILE A 144 -7.19 -10.06 8.06
C ILE A 144 -7.84 -10.03 6.68
N PHE A 145 -8.45 -11.14 6.24
CA PHE A 145 -9.17 -11.16 4.97
C PHE A 145 -10.40 -10.25 5.00
N ASN A 146 -11.14 -10.20 6.10
CA ASN A 146 -12.28 -9.29 6.24
C ASN A 146 -11.84 -7.83 6.22
N GLU A 147 -10.72 -7.51 6.85
CA GLU A 147 -10.16 -6.17 6.83
C GLU A 147 -9.76 -5.78 5.40
N GLU A 148 -8.98 -6.63 4.72
CA GLU A 148 -8.53 -6.36 3.35
C GLU A 148 -9.66 -6.34 2.32
N LEU A 149 -10.62 -7.27 2.41
CA LEU A 149 -11.79 -7.28 1.53
C LEU A 149 -12.76 -6.16 1.89
N GLY A 150 -12.90 -5.81 3.17
CA GLY A 150 -13.68 -4.66 3.63
C GLY A 150 -13.20 -3.36 2.99
N TYR A 151 -11.87 -3.18 2.88
CA TYR A 151 -11.29 -2.09 2.10
C TYR A 151 -11.68 -2.18 0.62
N LEU A 152 -11.55 -3.35 -0.01
CA LEU A 152 -11.88 -3.50 -1.44
C LEU A 152 -13.33 -3.15 -1.80
N PHE A 153 -14.29 -3.39 -0.91
CA PHE A 153 -15.71 -3.16 -1.17
C PHE A 153 -16.16 -1.70 -0.99
N ASP A 154 -15.30 -0.82 -0.47
CA ASP A 154 -15.65 0.56 -0.17
C ASP A 154 -14.58 1.51 -0.73
N LEU A 155 -14.34 1.49 -2.04
CA LEU A 155 -13.48 2.51 -2.65
C LEU A 155 -14.08 3.88 -2.36
N ALA A 156 -13.44 4.62 -1.46
CA ALA A 156 -13.93 5.90 -0.96
C ALA A 156 -13.38 7.07 -1.78
N ALA A 157 -12.16 6.94 -2.28
CA ALA A 157 -11.50 7.98 -3.05
C ALA A 157 -10.46 7.40 -4.02
N GLN A 158 -10.45 7.87 -5.27
CA GLN A 158 -9.40 7.59 -6.23
C GLN A 158 -8.42 8.76 -6.34
N ASN A 159 -7.20 8.47 -6.81
CA ASN A 159 -6.21 9.47 -7.18
C ASN A 159 -5.92 10.51 -6.09
N VAL A 160 -5.83 10.09 -4.81
CA VAL A 160 -5.58 11.00 -3.70
C VAL A 160 -4.23 11.67 -3.88
N LYS A 161 -4.24 13.01 -3.84
CA LYS A 161 -3.07 13.86 -3.96
C LYS A 161 -3.01 14.85 -2.82
N VAL A 162 -1.80 15.18 -2.40
CA VAL A 162 -1.55 16.17 -1.36
C VAL A 162 -0.55 17.19 -1.87
N ARG A 163 -0.86 18.48 -1.76
CA ARG A 163 0.02 19.57 -2.15
C ARG A 163 0.14 20.58 -1.03
N PHE A 164 1.36 21.01 -0.73
CA PHE A 164 1.60 22.11 0.20
C PHE A 164 1.86 23.41 -0.57
N SER A 165 1.15 24.47 -0.20
CA SER A 165 1.30 25.82 -0.72
C SER A 165 1.79 26.74 0.40
N PRO A 166 3.08 27.09 0.46
CA PRO A 166 3.62 27.92 1.54
C PRO A 166 3.06 29.35 1.47
N SER A 167 2.80 29.95 2.63
CA SER A 167 2.43 31.37 2.76
C SER A 167 3.64 32.28 3.02
N ILE A 168 4.80 31.69 3.24
CA ILE A 168 6.06 32.37 3.57
C ILE A 168 7.14 31.87 2.62
N ASP A 169 7.96 32.80 2.11
CA ASP A 169 9.09 32.47 1.25
C ASP A 169 10.17 31.69 2.00
N GLY A 170 10.86 30.80 1.28
CA GLY A 170 12.00 30.06 1.82
C GLY A 170 11.64 28.78 2.58
N ILE A 171 10.36 28.40 2.62
CA ILE A 171 9.96 27.07 3.10
C ILE A 171 10.33 26.02 2.05
N SER A 172 11.02 24.96 2.48
CA SER A 172 11.27 23.76 1.69
C SER A 172 10.65 22.54 2.36
N LEU A 173 10.22 21.61 1.52
CA LEU A 173 9.47 20.43 1.94
C LEU A 173 10.13 19.16 1.40
N LYS A 174 10.25 18.14 2.25
CA LYS A 174 10.75 16.83 1.89
C LYS A 174 9.83 15.77 2.49
N GLN A 175 9.42 14.78 1.70
CA GLN A 175 8.74 13.60 2.25
C GLN A 175 9.75 12.62 2.84
N LEU A 176 9.36 11.95 3.93
CA LEU A 176 10.07 10.77 4.44
C LEU A 176 9.58 9.49 3.75
N ASN A 177 8.34 9.48 3.27
CA ASN A 177 7.82 8.45 2.37
C ASN A 177 8.53 8.48 1.01
N THR A 178 8.20 7.50 0.15
CA THR A 178 8.63 7.46 -1.25
C THR A 178 7.47 7.56 -2.23
N TYR A 179 6.43 8.33 -1.88
CA TYR A 179 5.33 8.59 -2.82
C TYR A 179 5.83 9.33 -4.06
N ARG A 180 5.16 9.12 -5.19
CA ARG A 180 5.51 9.84 -6.41
C ARG A 180 5.21 11.32 -6.24
N VAL A 181 6.17 12.18 -6.61
CA VAL A 181 5.96 13.62 -6.72
C VAL A 181 5.58 13.95 -8.16
N GLU A 182 4.44 14.59 -8.36
CA GLU A 182 3.94 15.02 -9.67
C GLU A 182 4.63 16.32 -10.12
N ASN A 183 4.50 16.66 -11.41
CA ASN A 183 5.10 17.87 -11.98
C ASN A 183 4.63 19.17 -11.33
N ASP A 184 3.45 19.15 -10.72
CA ASP A 184 2.87 20.29 -10.02
C ASP A 184 3.31 20.37 -8.55
N GLY A 185 4.17 19.44 -8.09
CA GLY A 185 4.67 19.37 -6.71
C GLY A 185 3.73 18.64 -5.74
N SER A 186 2.62 18.06 -6.21
CA SER A 186 1.77 17.21 -5.37
C SER A 186 2.38 15.84 -5.14
N PHE A 187 2.15 15.27 -3.95
CA PHE A 187 2.45 13.89 -3.61
C PHE A 187 1.26 13.01 -4.00
N SER A 188 1.48 11.98 -4.79
CA SER A 188 0.45 11.02 -5.21
C SER A 188 0.40 9.85 -4.23
N LEU A 189 -0.70 9.78 -3.47
CA LEU A 189 -0.95 8.75 -2.47
C LEU A 189 -1.74 7.57 -3.05
N GLY A 190 -2.26 7.69 -4.28
CA GLY A 190 -3.04 6.66 -4.96
C GLY A 190 -4.46 6.55 -4.40
N ASP A 191 -5.10 5.40 -4.60
CA ASP A 191 -6.50 5.17 -4.22
C ASP A 191 -6.62 4.85 -2.73
N ALA A 192 -7.66 5.38 -2.09
CA ALA A 192 -8.01 5.16 -0.70
C ALA A 192 -9.34 4.42 -0.58
N TYR A 193 -9.32 3.41 0.28
CA TYR A 193 -10.42 2.49 0.52
C TYR A 193 -11.03 2.72 1.91
N GLY A 194 -12.28 2.35 2.12
CA GLY A 194 -13.07 2.69 3.30
C GLY A 194 -12.49 2.08 4.56
N GLY A 195 -11.96 2.93 5.45
CA GLY A 195 -11.26 2.53 6.68
C GLY A 195 -9.74 2.42 6.54
N GLN A 196 -9.18 2.53 5.32
CA GLN A 196 -7.74 2.54 5.11
C GLN A 196 -7.15 3.89 5.54
N GLU A 197 -6.15 3.87 6.42
CA GLU A 197 -5.35 5.05 6.74
C GLU A 197 -4.14 5.17 5.81
N LYS A 198 -3.96 6.35 5.20
CA LYS A 198 -2.73 6.70 4.47
C LYS A 198 -1.99 7.80 5.21
N THR A 199 -0.67 7.63 5.34
CA THR A 199 0.18 8.57 6.07
C THR A 199 1.21 9.19 5.12
N LEU A 200 1.14 10.51 4.96
CA LEU A 200 2.19 11.31 4.33
C LEU A 200 2.95 12.06 5.43
N LEU A 201 4.22 11.71 5.60
CA LEU A 201 5.13 12.35 6.54
C LEU A 201 6.04 13.34 5.84
N LEU A 202 5.95 14.60 6.26
CA LEU A 202 6.66 15.72 5.66
C LEU A 202 7.61 16.36 6.66
N GLU A 203 8.85 16.55 6.24
CA GLU A 203 9.85 17.39 6.90
C GLU A 203 9.82 18.77 6.24
N LEU A 204 9.64 19.79 7.08
CA LEU A 204 9.55 21.18 6.65
C LEU A 204 10.74 21.95 7.23
N SER A 205 11.49 22.61 6.34
CA SER A 205 12.53 23.56 6.71
C SER A 205 12.06 24.98 6.39
N MET A 206 12.29 25.93 7.30
CA MET A 206 11.82 27.30 7.14
C MET A 206 12.85 28.30 7.68
N PRO A 207 12.84 29.56 7.20
CA PRO A 207 13.70 30.61 7.73
C PRO A 207 13.37 30.95 9.19
N GLU A 208 14.32 31.58 9.86
CA GLU A 208 14.14 32.07 11.24
C GLU A 208 13.00 33.10 11.30
N VAL A 209 12.10 32.90 12.27
CA VAL A 209 10.98 33.81 12.54
C VAL A 209 11.24 34.52 13.86
N LYS A 210 11.26 35.85 13.83
CA LYS A 210 11.59 36.68 15.00
C LYS A 210 10.41 36.89 15.93
N ASP A 211 9.21 36.97 15.37
CA ASP A 211 8.00 37.27 16.12
C ASP A 211 7.43 35.99 16.72
N THR A 212 7.25 35.98 18.04
CA THR A 212 6.59 34.89 18.75
C THR A 212 5.09 34.93 18.55
N GLY A 213 4.45 33.76 18.51
CA GLY A 213 3.01 33.61 18.41
C GLY A 213 2.59 32.67 17.29
N LYS A 214 1.28 32.61 17.05
CA LYS A 214 0.71 31.76 16.02
C LYS A 214 1.06 32.32 14.64
N LEU A 215 1.68 31.49 13.82
CA LEU A 215 2.09 31.80 12.45
C LEU A 215 1.48 30.77 11.50
N ASN A 216 0.69 31.23 10.53
CA ASN A 216 0.26 30.39 9.41
C ASN A 216 1.42 30.27 8.41
N ILE A 217 1.86 29.05 8.13
CA ILE A 217 3.01 28.75 7.26
C ILE A 217 2.60 28.26 5.86
N GLY A 218 1.31 28.00 5.63
CA GLY A 218 0.78 27.62 4.34
C GLY A 218 -0.49 26.78 4.43
N THR A 219 -0.90 26.26 3.29
CA THR A 219 -2.09 25.42 3.14
C THR A 219 -1.68 24.07 2.56
N LEU A 220 -2.17 22.99 3.18
CA LEU A 220 -2.10 21.65 2.64
C LEU A 220 -3.44 21.34 1.95
N THR A 221 -3.40 21.21 0.64
CA THR A 221 -4.55 20.90 -0.22
C THR A 221 -4.55 19.39 -0.49
N VAL A 222 -5.61 18.71 -0.08
CA VAL A 222 -5.87 17.31 -0.41
C VAL A 222 -6.91 17.29 -1.53
N SER A 223 -6.65 16.58 -2.63
CA SER A 223 -7.61 16.38 -3.71
C SER A 223 -7.77 14.90 -4.05
N TRP A 224 -8.96 14.52 -4.47
CA TRP A 224 -9.30 13.14 -4.80
C TRP A 224 -10.52 13.09 -5.72
N ASP A 225 -10.73 11.95 -6.37
CA ASP A 225 -11.98 11.65 -7.07
C ASP A 225 -12.89 10.85 -6.12
N ASP A 226 -14.00 11.42 -5.68
CA ASP A 226 -14.98 10.78 -4.81
C ASP A 226 -15.81 9.78 -5.61
N THR A 227 -15.81 8.53 -5.15
CA THR A 227 -16.50 7.39 -5.77
C THR A 227 -17.69 6.88 -4.95
N SER A 228 -18.03 7.54 -3.84
CA SER A 228 -19.12 7.14 -2.94
C SER A 228 -20.52 7.49 -3.47
N GLY A 229 -20.62 8.44 -4.40
CA GLY A 229 -21.87 8.87 -5.04
C GLY A 229 -22.19 8.11 -6.34
N GLU A 230 -23.40 8.32 -6.88
CA GLU A 230 -23.82 7.74 -8.19
C GLU A 230 -22.96 8.22 -9.38
N LYS A 231 -22.22 9.32 -9.22
CA LYS A 231 -21.30 9.86 -10.21
C LYS A 231 -20.01 10.28 -9.52
N MET A 232 -18.90 9.97 -10.17
CA MET A 232 -17.58 10.43 -9.75
C MET A 232 -17.51 11.97 -9.78
N SER A 233 -17.07 12.58 -8.68
CA SER A 233 -16.77 14.01 -8.60
C SER A 233 -15.33 14.24 -8.14
N HIS A 234 -14.72 15.34 -8.60
CA HIS A 234 -13.41 15.73 -8.11
C HIS A 234 -13.60 16.65 -6.91
N GLU A 235 -13.08 16.23 -5.76
CA GLU A 235 -13.20 16.93 -4.49
C GLU A 235 -11.84 17.48 -4.05
N THR A 236 -11.89 18.54 -3.25
CA THR A 236 -10.69 19.17 -2.69
C THR A 236 -10.97 19.70 -1.30
N ARG A 237 -10.00 19.55 -0.41
CA ARG A 237 -10.04 20.06 0.96
C ARG A 237 -8.74 20.75 1.32
N ASP A 238 -8.87 21.98 1.78
CA ASP A 238 -7.75 22.77 2.28
C ASP A 238 -7.63 22.67 3.79
N ILE A 239 -6.40 22.50 4.26
CA ILE A 239 -6.02 22.43 5.67
C ILE A 239 -4.97 23.51 5.91
N GLU A 240 -5.32 24.53 6.69
CA GLU A 240 -4.35 25.56 7.10
C GLU A 240 -3.33 24.98 8.07
N ILE A 241 -2.05 25.16 7.76
CA ILE A 241 -0.95 24.72 8.60
C ILE A 241 -0.41 25.93 9.36
N SER A 242 -0.50 25.88 10.68
CA SER A 242 0.03 26.92 11.56
C SER A 242 0.95 26.33 12.62
N ILE A 243 2.00 27.06 12.96
CA ILE A 243 2.89 26.76 14.08
C ILE A 243 2.75 27.84 15.16
N ASN A 244 3.20 27.52 16.37
CA ASN A 244 3.35 28.50 17.43
C ASN A 244 4.84 28.77 17.64
N VAL A 245 5.31 29.93 17.22
CA VAL A 245 6.70 30.37 17.37
C VAL A 245 6.91 30.80 18.83
N VAL A 246 7.87 30.17 19.50
CA VAL A 246 8.16 30.39 20.92
C VAL A 246 9.65 30.67 21.12
N SER A 247 10.03 31.13 22.31
CA SER A 247 11.44 31.30 22.65
C SER A 247 12.15 29.94 22.72
N GLU A 248 13.48 29.94 22.54
CA GLU A 248 14.31 28.72 22.66
C GLU A 248 14.11 28.01 24.01
N SER A 249 13.97 28.78 25.09
CA SER A 249 13.75 28.24 26.44
C SER A 249 12.41 27.55 26.62
N GLU A 250 11.38 27.98 25.88
CA GLU A 250 10.07 27.35 25.86
C GLU A 250 10.08 26.13 24.94
N PHE A 251 10.71 26.23 23.78
CA PHE A 251 10.87 25.12 22.83
C PHE A 251 11.58 23.92 23.46
N ALA A 252 12.62 24.16 24.28
CA ALA A 252 13.35 23.10 24.98
C ALA A 252 12.49 22.25 25.93
N ARG A 253 11.28 22.70 26.27
CA ARG A 253 10.31 21.99 27.12
C ARG A 253 9.22 21.29 26.30
N VAL A 254 9.16 21.52 25.00
CA VAL A 254 8.19 20.89 24.11
C VAL A 254 8.57 19.42 23.95
N VAL A 255 7.61 18.54 24.23
CA VAL A 255 7.74 17.12 23.97
C VAL A 255 7.32 16.87 22.52
N PRO A 256 8.17 16.27 21.67
CA PRO A 256 7.77 15.88 20.32
C PRO A 256 6.57 14.96 20.33
N ASP A 257 5.75 15.05 19.29
CA ASP A 257 4.64 14.13 19.11
C ASP A 257 5.18 12.70 18.93
N VAL A 258 4.65 11.78 19.73
CA VAL A 258 5.15 10.39 19.79
C VAL A 258 4.87 9.66 18.48
N ASP A 259 3.69 9.86 17.88
CA ASP A 259 3.29 9.16 16.67
C ASP A 259 4.12 9.66 15.48
N VAL A 260 4.33 10.97 15.37
CA VAL A 260 5.22 11.56 14.36
C VAL A 260 6.64 11.03 14.51
N THR A 261 7.15 10.95 15.75
CA THR A 261 8.51 10.50 16.04
C THR A 261 8.70 9.02 15.66
N LEU A 262 7.76 8.17 16.03
CA LEU A 262 7.79 6.74 15.71
C LEU A 262 7.73 6.49 14.20
N GLN A 263 6.81 7.17 13.50
CA GLN A 263 6.67 7.08 12.05
C GLN A 263 7.94 7.58 11.33
N ALA A 264 8.52 8.70 11.78
CA ALA A 264 9.76 9.22 11.23
C ALA A 264 10.93 8.24 11.39
N ALA A 265 11.08 7.65 12.57
CA ALA A 265 12.11 6.66 12.84
C ALA A 265 11.95 5.42 11.95
N PHE A 266 10.72 4.89 11.85
CA PHE A 266 10.41 3.74 11.02
C PHE A 266 10.77 3.97 9.54
N LEU A 267 10.34 5.09 8.96
CA LEU A 267 10.62 5.43 7.56
C LEU A 267 12.10 5.69 7.31
N THR A 268 12.80 6.34 8.25
CA THR A 268 14.24 6.62 8.12
C THR A 268 15.07 5.34 8.14
N ILE A 269 14.76 4.41 9.05
CA ILE A 269 15.44 3.11 9.14
C ILE A 269 15.17 2.28 7.87
N SER A 270 13.92 2.24 7.41
CA SER A 270 13.53 1.54 6.18
C SER A 270 14.31 2.05 4.97
N ARG A 271 14.45 3.37 4.85
CA ARG A 271 15.23 4.00 3.78
C ARG A 271 16.73 3.68 3.86
N ALA A 272 17.34 3.81 5.04
CA ALA A 272 18.76 3.53 5.23
C ALA A 272 19.11 2.06 4.92
N LYS A 273 18.19 1.14 5.26
CA LYS A 273 18.29 -0.28 4.91
C LYS A 273 18.24 -0.48 3.39
N ASN A 274 17.31 0.16 2.70
CA ASN A 274 17.20 0.10 1.24
C ASN A 274 18.44 0.65 0.52
N GLU A 275 18.96 1.80 0.96
CA GLU A 275 20.16 2.42 0.39
C GLU A 275 21.41 1.53 0.61
N SER A 276 21.51 0.86 1.76
CA SER A 276 22.63 -0.06 2.05
C SER A 276 22.59 -1.32 1.18
N ILE A 277 21.40 -1.83 0.85
CA ILE A 277 21.22 -2.99 -0.03
C ILE A 277 21.58 -2.64 -1.47
N GLN A 278 21.31 -1.41 -1.93
CA GLN A 278 21.67 -0.97 -3.28
C GLN A 278 23.17 -0.72 -3.48
N LEU A 279 23.92 -0.52 -2.38
CA LEU A 279 25.36 -0.25 -2.41
C LEU A 279 26.22 -1.50 -2.19
N ALA A 280 25.62 -2.64 -1.87
CA ALA A 280 26.28 -3.94 -1.67
C ALA A 280 26.28 -4.78 -2.95
#